data_AF-A0A7T6Z7C2-F1
#
_entry.id   AF-A0A7T6Z7C2-F1
#
_cell.length_a   1.000
_cell.length_b   1.000
_cell.length_c   1.000
_cell.angle_alpha   90.00
_cell.angle_beta   90.00
_cell.angle_gamma   90.00
#
_symmetry.space_group_name_H-M   'P 1'
#
loop_
_entity.id
_entity.type
_entity.pdbx_description
1 polymer ?
#
loop_
_entity_poly.entity_id
_entity_poly.type
_entity_poly.pdbx_seq_one_letter_code
_entity_poly.pdbx_strand_id
1 'polypeptide(L)'
;MIEVIVAILLIVGVVMILISAFGLVRLPDVYTRSHGATKSATLGVLCTLTGVFIHFGLIEGFFSVRLLLGIVFVFLTAPVVGHVCCRAAYRSGVPLYEESAQDDLEEVLGNVEERQRQREEQMNIRRPKKENVSE
;
A
#
# COMPACT_ATOMS: atom_id res chain seq x y z
N MET A 1 -25.16 3.02 27.64
CA MET A 1 -24.50 4.12 26.89
C MET A 1 -23.32 3.61 26.05
N ILE A 2 -22.39 2.84 26.63
CA ILE A 2 -21.24 2.28 25.90
C ILE A 2 -21.67 1.41 24.70
N GLU A 3 -22.71 0.59 24.86
CA GLU A 3 -23.30 -0.22 23.78
C GLU A 3 -23.66 0.59 22.52
N VAL A 4 -24.22 1.80 22.71
CA VAL A 4 -24.61 2.67 21.60
C VAL A 4 -23.37 3.18 20.87
N ILE A 5 -22.32 3.53 21.61
CA ILE A 5 -21.05 3.98 21.04
C ILE A 5 -20.40 2.85 20.23
N VAL A 6 -20.38 1.63 20.78
CA VAL A 6 -19.88 0.44 20.09
C VAL A 6 -20.68 0.17 18.82
N ALA A 7 -22.02 0.21 18.90
CA ALA A 7 -22.88 -0.01 17.74
C ALA A 7 -22.64 1.01 16.63
N ILE A 8 -22.51 2.30 16.98
CA ILE A 8 -22.18 3.36 16.01
C ILE A 8 -20.82 3.09 15.38
N LEU A 9 -19.81 2.74 16.17
CA LEU A 9 -18.45 2.50 15.67
C LEU A 9 -18.39 1.29 14.72
N LEU A 10 -19.16 0.24 15.01
CA LEU A 10 -19.31 -0.92 14.13
C LEU A 10 -20.02 -0.55 12.83
N ILE A 11 -21.13 0.20 12.89
CA ILE A 11 -21.86 0.65 11.69
C ILE A 11 -20.96 1.51 10.80
N VAL A 12 -20.24 2.47 11.38
CA VAL A 12 -19.28 3.29 10.64
C VAL A 12 -18.18 2.41 10.04
N GLY A 13 -17.65 1.46 10.79
CA GLY A 13 -16.65 0.49 10.31
C GLY A 13 -17.13 -0.28 9.08
N VAL A 14 -18.36 -0.82 9.14
CA VAL A 14 -18.98 -1.56 8.03
C VAL A 14 -19.22 -0.67 6.82
N VAL A 15 -19.74 0.55 7.01
CA VAL A 15 -19.95 1.52 5.93
C VAL A 15 -18.62 1.87 5.24
N MET A 16 -17.55 2.06 6.00
CA MET A 16 -16.22 2.33 5.44
C MET A 16 -15.66 1.14 4.64
N ILE A 17 -15.91 -0.09 5.07
CA ILE A 17 -15.55 -1.30 4.31
C ILE A 17 -16.36 -1.39 3.02
N LEU A 18 -17.66 -1.06 3.05
CA LEU A 18 -18.49 -1.00 1.85
C LEU A 18 -18.00 0.06 0.86
N ILE A 19 -17.65 1.25 1.34
CA ILE A 19 -17.05 2.31 0.52
C ILE A 19 -15.71 1.85 -0.06
N SER A 20 -14.89 1.13 0.70
CA SER A 20 -13.63 0.56 0.21
C SER A 20 -13.87 -0.42 -0.95
N ALA A 21 -14.80 -1.36 -0.78
CA ALA A 21 -15.16 -2.32 -1.83
C ALA A 21 -15.71 -1.61 -3.07
N PHE A 22 -16.55 -0.59 -2.89
CA PHE A 22 -17.07 0.22 -3.99
C PHE A 22 -15.96 1.00 -4.71
N GLY A 23 -15.07 1.64 -3.96
CA GLY A 23 -13.91 2.36 -4.50
C GLY A 23 -12.97 1.44 -5.29
N LEU A 24 -12.83 0.19 -4.85
CA LEU A 24 -12.05 -0.82 -5.57
C LEU A 24 -12.70 -1.20 -6.91
N VAL A 25 -14.03 -1.15 -7.05
CA VAL A 25 -14.71 -1.50 -8.32
C VAL A 25 -14.87 -0.30 -9.24
N ARG A 26 -15.08 0.91 -8.69
CA ARG A 26 -15.50 2.08 -9.47
C ARG A 26 -14.35 2.96 -9.98
N LEU A 27 -13.20 2.98 -9.30
CA LEU A 27 -12.10 3.87 -9.66
C LEU A 27 -11.36 3.38 -10.93
N PRO A 28 -10.93 4.31 -11.80
CA PRO A 28 -10.48 3.98 -13.16
C PRO A 28 -9.08 3.36 -13.24
N ASP A 29 -8.24 3.57 -12.22
CA ASP A 29 -6.80 3.25 -12.28
C ASP A 29 -6.34 2.51 -11.03
N VAL A 30 -5.33 1.65 -11.15
CA VAL A 30 -4.76 0.83 -10.08
C VAL A 30 -4.24 1.70 -8.92
N TYR A 31 -3.63 2.85 -9.21
CA TYR A 31 -3.12 3.75 -8.16
C TYR A 31 -4.26 4.41 -7.37
N THR A 32 -5.27 4.92 -8.08
CA THR A 32 -6.45 5.54 -7.45
C THR A 32 -7.28 4.51 -6.67
N ARG A 33 -7.48 3.31 -7.25
CA ARG A 33 -8.10 2.15 -6.57
C ARG A 33 -7.35 1.77 -5.31
N SER A 34 -6.03 1.61 -5.38
CA SER A 34 -5.20 1.24 -4.23
C SER A 34 -5.24 2.28 -3.13
N HIS A 35 -5.22 3.56 -3.49
CA HIS A 35 -5.32 4.67 -2.54
C HIS A 35 -6.69 4.72 -1.83
N GLY A 36 -7.77 4.66 -2.61
CA GLY A 36 -9.14 4.68 -2.07
C GLY A 36 -9.46 3.45 -1.22
N ALA A 37 -9.07 2.27 -1.70
CA ALA A 37 -9.30 1.01 -1.01
C ALA A 37 -8.49 0.92 0.28
N THR A 38 -7.19 1.23 0.26
CA THR A 38 -6.31 1.11 1.44
C THR A 38 -6.75 2.05 2.55
N LYS A 39 -7.01 3.33 2.26
CA LYS A 39 -7.45 4.30 3.28
C LYS A 39 -8.77 3.89 3.94
N SER A 40 -9.76 3.57 3.12
CA SER A 40 -11.11 3.27 3.61
C SER A 40 -11.19 1.91 4.30
N ALA A 41 -10.49 0.89 3.78
CA ALA A 41 -10.44 -0.44 4.40
C ALA A 41 -9.75 -0.40 5.75
N THR A 42 -8.62 0.29 5.85
CA THR A 42 -7.84 0.36 7.10
C THR A 42 -8.65 1.04 8.19
N LEU A 43 -9.29 2.18 7.90
CA LEU A 43 -10.17 2.84 8.85
C LEU A 43 -11.37 1.97 9.22
N GLY A 44 -12.00 1.29 8.26
CA GLY A 44 -13.13 0.41 8.53
C GLY A 44 -12.79 -0.75 9.46
N VAL A 45 -11.67 -1.42 9.21
CA VAL A 45 -11.16 -2.51 10.06
C VAL A 45 -10.75 -1.98 11.44
N LEU A 46 -10.07 -0.84 11.52
CA LEU A 46 -9.66 -0.26 12.81
C LEU A 46 -10.85 0.20 13.66
N CYS A 47 -11.85 0.85 13.07
CA CYS A 47 -13.10 1.20 13.74
C CYS A 47 -13.80 -0.05 14.28
N THR A 48 -13.88 -1.10 13.47
CA THR A 48 -14.52 -2.37 13.86
C THR A 48 -13.77 -3.03 15.01
N LEU A 49 -12.45 -3.21 14.89
CA LEU A 49 -11.62 -3.83 15.92
C LEU A 49 -11.60 -3.02 17.22
N THR A 50 -11.58 -1.68 17.13
CA THR A 50 -11.65 -0.81 18.30
C THR A 50 -13.01 -0.90 18.98
N GLY A 51 -14.10 -1.01 18.23
CA GLY A 51 -15.45 -1.20 18.79
C GLY A 51 -15.56 -2.50 19.55
N VAL A 52 -15.06 -3.59 18.96
CA VAL A 52 -15.00 -4.90 19.62
C VAL A 52 -14.09 -4.86 20.85
N PHE A 53 -12.95 -4.18 20.78
CA PHE A 53 -12.05 -4.01 21.92
C PHE A 53 -12.70 -3.25 23.08
N ILE A 54 -13.42 -2.16 22.79
CA ILE A 54 -14.19 -1.41 23.79
C ILE A 54 -15.27 -2.28 24.42
N HIS A 55 -15.97 -3.09 23.60
CA HIS A 55 -17.00 -4.00 24.10
C HIS A 55 -16.44 -5.01 25.10
N PHE A 56 -15.41 -5.77 24.72
CA PHE A 56 -14.80 -6.76 25.63
C PHE A 56 -14.10 -6.13 26.84
N GLY A 57 -13.46 -4.98 26.66
CA GLY A 57 -12.74 -4.29 27.73
C GLY A 57 -13.66 -3.68 28.79
N LEU A 58 -14.76 -3.03 28.37
CA LEU A 58 -15.63 -2.29 29.29
C LEU A 58 -16.87 -3.06 29.76
N ILE A 59 -17.37 -4.01 28.97
CA ILE A 59 -18.60 -4.77 29.29
C ILE A 59 -18.25 -6.10 29.95
N GLU A 60 -17.35 -6.89 29.34
CA GLU A 60 -16.94 -8.19 29.88
C GLU A 60 -15.77 -8.10 30.87
N GLY A 61 -15.08 -6.96 30.93
CA GLY A 61 -13.95 -6.74 31.83
C GLY A 61 -12.67 -7.50 31.42
N PHE A 62 -12.60 -8.00 30.19
CA PHE A 62 -11.48 -8.78 29.69
C PHE A 62 -10.72 -8.03 28.58
N PHE A 63 -9.47 -7.69 28.86
CA PHE A 63 -8.57 -7.07 27.86
C PHE A 63 -7.86 -8.14 27.03
N SER A 64 -8.30 -8.30 25.78
CA SER A 64 -7.67 -9.23 24.86
C SER A 64 -6.45 -8.60 24.16
N VAL A 65 -5.26 -9.03 24.56
CA VAL A 65 -3.98 -8.62 23.94
C VAL A 65 -3.96 -8.93 22.44
N ARG A 66 -4.65 -9.99 22.00
CA ARG A 66 -4.75 -10.37 20.59
C ARG A 66 -5.46 -9.31 19.75
N LEU A 67 -6.50 -8.66 20.29
CA LEU A 67 -7.19 -7.58 19.60
C LEU A 67 -6.30 -6.34 19.47
N LEU A 68 -5.63 -5.94 20.55
CA LEU A 68 -4.71 -4.81 20.52
C LEU A 68 -3.59 -5.04 19.50
N LEU A 69 -3.02 -6.26 19.49
CA LEU A 69 -1.98 -6.63 18.53
C LEU A 69 -2.52 -6.62 17.10
N GLY A 70 -3.75 -7.08 16.87
CA GLY A 70 -4.42 -7.02 15.57
C GLY A 70 -4.61 -5.59 15.05
N ILE A 71 -5.03 -4.66 15.92
CA ILE A 71 -5.17 -3.22 15.59
C ILE A 71 -3.84 -2.65 15.13
N VAL A 72 -2.78 -2.82 15.93
CA VAL A 72 -1.44 -2.32 15.61
C VAL A 72 -0.89 -2.97 14.34
N PHE A 73 -1.06 -4.29 14.20
CA PHE A 73 -0.58 -5.05 13.06
C PHE A 73 -1.23 -4.60 11.75
N VAL A 74 -2.55 -4.44 11.73
CA VAL A 74 -3.29 -3.96 10.55
C VAL A 74 -2.88 -2.52 10.23
N PHE A 75 -2.77 -1.66 11.23
CA PHE A 75 -2.36 -0.27 11.04
C PHE A 75 -0.97 -0.14 10.41
N LEU A 76 -0.03 -0.99 10.81
CA LEU A 76 1.34 -1.00 10.24
C LEU A 76 1.39 -1.66 8.87
N THR A 77 0.65 -2.74 8.67
CA THR A 77 0.72 -3.56 7.45
C THR A 77 0.00 -2.91 6.28
N ALA A 78 -1.12 -2.23 6.52
CA ALA A 78 -1.91 -1.58 5.49
C ALA A 78 -1.12 -0.59 4.60
N PRO A 79 -0.36 0.39 5.14
CA PRO A 79 0.40 1.32 4.30
C PRO A 79 1.53 0.61 3.53
N VAL A 80 2.15 -0.42 4.11
CA VAL A 80 3.20 -1.20 3.45
C VAL A 80 2.64 -1.94 2.24
N VAL A 81 1.49 -2.61 2.40
CA VAL A 81 0.81 -3.32 1.29
C VAL A 81 0.44 -2.36 0.17
N GLY A 82 -0.17 -1.22 0.49
CA GLY A 82 -0.55 -0.21 -0.51
C GLY A 82 0.65 0.31 -1.29
N HIS A 83 1.74 0.65 -0.59
CA HIS A 83 2.96 1.14 -1.23
C HIS A 83 3.61 0.09 -2.14
N VAL A 84 3.72 -1.16 -1.68
CA VAL A 84 4.31 -2.25 -2.47
C VAL A 84 3.44 -2.57 -3.71
N CYS A 85 2.11 -2.54 -3.58
CA CYS A 85 1.20 -2.71 -4.73
C CYS A 85 1.39 -1.60 -5.77
N CYS A 86 1.43 -0.33 -5.35
CA CYS A 86 1.68 0.78 -6.27
C CYS A 86 3.05 0.65 -6.96
N ARG A 87 4.10 0.33 -6.19
CA ARG A 87 5.45 0.16 -6.75
C ARG A 87 5.52 -1.00 -7.75
N ALA A 88 4.85 -2.11 -7.46
CA ALA A 88 4.79 -3.27 -8.34
C ALA A 88 4.00 -2.96 -9.62
N ALA A 89 2.87 -2.26 -9.52
CA ALA A 89 2.09 -1.82 -10.68
C ALA A 89 2.92 -0.93 -11.60
N TYR A 90 3.62 0.05 -11.02
CA TYR A 90 4.47 0.98 -11.77
C TYR A 90 5.62 0.26 -12.48
N ARG A 91 6.31 -0.64 -11.77
CA ARG A 91 7.41 -1.43 -12.35
C ARG A 91 6.94 -2.44 -13.39
N SER A 92 5.66 -2.82 -13.38
CA SER A 92 5.06 -3.71 -14.38
C SER A 92 4.58 -2.97 -15.62
N GLY A 93 4.75 -1.64 -15.69
CA GLY A 93 4.34 -0.83 -16.84
C GLY A 93 2.83 -0.58 -16.91
N VAL A 94 2.11 -0.63 -15.77
CA VAL A 94 0.70 -0.26 -15.75
C VAL A 94 0.58 1.25 -15.99
N PRO A 95 -0.11 1.69 -17.06
CA PRO A 95 -0.23 3.10 -17.38
C PRO A 95 -1.01 3.83 -16.28
N LEU A 96 -0.61 5.05 -15.97
CA LEU A 96 -1.38 5.95 -15.13
C LEU A 96 -2.66 6.38 -15.85
N TYR A 97 -3.68 6.79 -15.09
CA TYR A 97 -4.88 7.39 -15.64
C TYR A 97 -4.56 8.59 -16.55
N GLU A 98 -5.25 8.72 -17.69
CA GLU A 98 -4.92 9.73 -18.72
C GLU A 98 -5.00 11.19 -18.23
N GLU A 99 -5.81 11.47 -17.21
CA GLU A 99 -5.91 12.80 -16.60
C GLU A 99 -4.91 13.02 -15.45
N SER A 100 -3.92 12.14 -15.28
CA SER A 100 -2.88 12.32 -14.27
C SER A 100 -2.01 13.51 -14.65
N ALA A 101 -2.01 14.54 -13.81
CA ALA A 101 -1.35 15.81 -14.12
C ALA A 101 0.19 15.74 -14.14
N GLN A 102 0.78 14.77 -13.42
CA GLN A 102 2.23 14.74 -13.18
C GLN A 102 2.71 13.32 -12.89
N ASP A 103 3.80 12.92 -13.55
CA ASP A 103 4.55 11.69 -13.29
C ASP A 103 6.05 12.00 -13.16
N ASP A 104 6.47 12.40 -11.96
CA ASP A 104 7.89 12.66 -11.67
C ASP A 104 8.72 11.36 -11.61
N LEU A 105 8.06 10.20 -11.48
CA LEU A 105 8.75 8.93 -11.29
C LEU A 105 9.28 8.39 -12.62
N GLU A 106 8.62 8.69 -13.73
CA GLU A 106 9.07 8.35 -15.08
C GLU A 106 10.44 8.97 -15.37
N GLU A 107 10.61 10.26 -15.08
CA GLU A 107 11.89 10.98 -15.24
C GLU A 107 13.00 10.34 -14.41
N VAL A 108 12.72 10.00 -13.15
CA VAL A 108 13.71 9.39 -12.25
C VAL A 108 14.12 8.00 -12.74
N LEU A 109 13.18 7.17 -13.20
CA LEU A 109 13.52 5.85 -13.73
C LEU A 109 14.33 5.93 -15.02
N GLY A 110 13.99 6.83 -15.95
CA GLY A 110 14.77 7.06 -17.16
C GLY A 110 16.22 7.43 -16.86
N ASN A 111 16.41 8.38 -15.92
CA ASN A 111 17.74 8.79 -15.45
C ASN A 111 18.55 7.64 -14.82
N VAL A 112 17.89 6.70 -14.14
CA VAL A 112 18.55 5.54 -13.53
C VAL A 112 19.00 4.55 -14.61
N GLU A 113 18.15 4.28 -15.60
CA GLU A 113 18.46 3.38 -16.72
C GLU A 113 19.61 3.91 -17.58
N GLU A 114 19.63 5.22 -17.87
CA GLU A 114 20.74 5.86 -18.59
C GLU A 114 22.07 5.75 -17.82
N ARG A 115 22.07 6.02 -16.51
CA ARG A 115 23.27 5.87 -15.68
C ARG A 115 23.76 4.43 -15.60
N GLN A 116 22.84 3.45 -15.64
CA GLN A 116 23.21 2.03 -15.66
C GLN A 116 23.90 1.67 -16.98
N ARG A 117 23.33 2.06 -18.12
CA ARG A 117 23.94 1.86 -19.45
C ARG A 117 25.34 2.49 -19.52
N GLN A 118 25.47 3.75 -19.06
CA GLN A 118 26.77 4.43 -19.03
C GLN A 118 27.80 3.71 -18.15
N ARG A 119 27.39 3.18 -16.98
CA ARG A 119 28.28 2.41 -16.10
C ARG A 119 28.70 1.07 -16.72
N GLU A 120 27.78 0.38 -17.39
CA GLU A 120 28.07 -0.88 -18.08
C GLU A 120 29.03 -0.66 -19.26
N GLU A 121 28.79 0.36 -20.08
CA GLU A 121 29.68 0.78 -21.16
C GLU A 121 31.07 1.15 -20.62
N GLN A 122 31.12 1.93 -19.53
CA GLN A 122 32.38 2.34 -18.92
C GLN A 122 33.13 1.17 -18.26
N MET A 123 32.42 0.19 -17.71
CA MET A 123 33.03 -1.07 -17.24
C MET A 123 33.55 -1.93 -18.39
N ASN A 124 32.83 -1.98 -19.51
CA ASN A 124 33.26 -2.72 -20.70
C ASN A 124 34.54 -2.11 -21.31
N ILE A 125 34.62 -0.78 -21.35
CA ILE A 125 35.83 -0.04 -21.78
C ILE A 125 37.01 -0.26 -20.81
N ARG A 126 36.74 -0.35 -19.50
CA ARG A 126 37.77 -0.56 -18.46
C ARG A 126 38.25 -2.00 -18.31
N ARG A 127 37.56 -2.99 -18.88
CA ARG A 127 38.06 -4.36 -18.99
C ARG A 127 38.90 -4.45 -20.27
N PRO A 128 40.25 -4.34 -20.22
CA PRO A 128 41.05 -4.70 -21.38
C PRO A 128 40.72 -6.17 -21.70
N LYS A 129 40.37 -6.43 -22.96
CA LYS A 129 40.12 -7.76 -23.51
C LYS A 129 41.37 -8.62 -23.24
N LYS A 130 41.42 -9.30 -22.10
CA LYS A 130 42.40 -10.35 -21.80
C LYS A 130 41.96 -11.61 -22.55
N GLU A 131 41.97 -11.54 -23.86
CA GLU A 131 41.75 -12.70 -24.72
C GLU A 131 42.34 -12.32 -26.07
N ASN A 132 43.29 -13.13 -26.53
CA ASN A 132 44.23 -12.95 -27.66
C ASN A 132 45.69 -12.66 -27.26
N VAL A 133 46.20 -13.32 -26.21
CA VAL A 133 47.65 -13.59 -26.08
C VAL A 133 47.83 -15.05 -25.67
N SER A 134 47.43 -15.95 -26.56
CA SER A 134 47.79 -17.36 -26.51
C SER A 134 47.58 -17.94 -27.89
N GLU A 135 48.53 -17.67 -28.78
CA GLU A 135 49.01 -18.54 -29.87
C GLU A 135 50.27 -17.92 -30.49
#